data_AF-A0A158M0V3-F1
#
_entry.id   AF-A0A158M0V3-F1
#
_cell.length_a   1.000
_cell.length_b   1.000
_cell.length_c   1.000
_cell.angle_alpha   90.00
_cell.angle_beta   90.00
_cell.angle_gamma   90.00
#
_symmetry.space_group_name_H-M   'P 1'
#
loop_
_entity.id
_entity.type
_entity.pdbx_description
1 polymer ?
#
loop_
_entity_poly.entity_id
_entity_poly.type
_entity_poly.pdbx_seq_one_letter_code
_entity_poly.pdbx_strand_id
1 'polypeptide(L)'
;MLPTLCEELGLPVPPDDGSKRERMTASFNALADTELPAVARKLLIRQPPNATTRNQIQDILWSDSACPPIPRRYRREIARRLNSEDLYGDARRFDELLECLWILNADDWMHLKGGNPTGLRAEIQQHVDRHPEDWPAETLFDQLGAYDASDRRFALFPEGMASADVRPDEAAQRHFVACVNEPLRGCNVELRETDLEGGYPVFSLLSLHAATRSRPKNLIFASPDKPDLRFRDALDND
;
A
#
# COMPACT_ATOMS: atom_id res chain seq x y z
N MET A 1 7.47 29.76 9.26
CA MET A 1 7.19 30.87 8.31
C MET A 1 6.96 30.28 6.92
N LEU A 2 6.24 30.94 6.00
CA LEU A 2 5.90 30.38 4.68
C LEU A 2 7.14 29.89 3.88
N PRO A 3 8.27 30.63 3.83
CA PRO A 3 9.46 30.16 3.10
C PRO A 3 10.01 28.84 3.64
N THR A 4 10.06 28.66 4.97
CA THR A 4 10.49 27.41 5.62
C THR A 4 9.58 26.25 5.22
N LEU A 5 8.27 26.47 5.15
CA LEU A 5 7.32 25.45 4.73
C LEU A 5 7.53 25.05 3.26
N CYS A 6 7.75 26.02 2.37
CA CYS A 6 8.06 25.74 0.97
C CYS A 6 9.33 24.90 0.85
N GLU A 7 10.40 25.29 1.56
CA GLU A 7 11.67 24.55 1.58
C GLU A 7 11.51 23.11 2.09
N GLU A 8 10.81 22.92 3.21
CA GLU A 8 10.52 21.59 3.78
C GLU A 8 9.76 20.68 2.81
N LEU A 9 8.83 21.25 2.03
CA LEU A 9 8.07 20.54 1.01
C LEU A 9 8.85 20.36 -0.31
N GLY A 10 9.99 21.03 -0.48
CA GLY A 10 10.76 21.06 -1.72
C GLY A 10 10.16 21.93 -2.81
N LEU A 11 9.36 22.92 -2.43
CA LEU A 11 8.82 23.94 -3.33
C LEU A 11 9.84 25.07 -3.55
N PRO A 12 9.84 25.71 -4.74
CA PRO A 12 10.62 26.93 -5.00
C PRO A 12 10.36 28.02 -3.96
N VAL A 13 11.36 28.86 -3.71
CA VAL A 13 11.23 29.98 -2.76
C VAL A 13 10.07 30.89 -3.19
N PRO A 14 9.08 31.15 -2.32
CA PRO A 14 7.95 32.00 -2.66
C PRO A 14 8.42 33.46 -2.82
N PRO A 15 7.80 34.24 -3.71
CA PRO A 15 8.09 35.66 -3.83
C PRO A 15 7.77 36.41 -2.53
N ASP A 16 8.35 37.60 -2.34
CA ASP A 16 8.18 38.39 -1.12
C ASP A 16 6.90 39.24 -1.11
N ASP A 17 6.32 39.50 -2.27
CA ASP A 17 5.14 40.32 -2.47
C ASP A 17 3.83 39.51 -2.54
N GLY A 18 2.72 40.18 -2.23
CA GLY A 18 1.39 39.60 -2.23
C GLY A 18 0.98 38.91 -0.94
N SER A 19 -0.27 38.43 -0.93
CA SER A 19 -0.84 37.67 0.18
C SER A 19 -0.19 36.29 0.33
N LYS A 20 -0.29 35.68 1.52
CA LYS A 20 0.21 34.32 1.78
C LYS A 20 -0.28 33.30 0.74
N ARG A 21 -1.54 33.43 0.29
CA ARG A 21 -2.15 32.55 -0.72
C ARG A 21 -1.50 32.74 -2.09
N GLU A 22 -1.33 33.98 -2.53
CA GLU A 22 -0.68 34.31 -3.82
C GLU A 22 0.76 33.82 -3.84
N ARG A 23 1.50 34.04 -2.75
CA ARG A 23 2.88 33.58 -2.60
C ARG A 23 3.02 32.07 -2.67
N MET A 24 2.15 31.32 -1.99
CA MET A 24 2.11 29.86 -2.06
C MET A 24 1.75 29.37 -3.47
N THR A 25 0.77 30.02 -4.11
CA THR A 25 0.33 29.67 -5.47
C THR A 25 1.44 29.92 -6.48
N ALA A 26 2.19 31.02 -6.35
CA ALA A 26 3.33 31.32 -7.22
C ALA A 26 4.47 30.31 -7.05
N SER A 27 4.80 29.95 -5.80
CA SER A 27 5.78 28.90 -5.49
C SER A 27 5.38 27.55 -6.08
N PHE A 28 4.12 27.15 -5.93
CA PHE A 28 3.60 25.90 -6.51
C PHE A 28 3.59 25.92 -8.05
N ASN A 29 3.14 27.01 -8.67
CA ASN A 29 3.10 27.15 -10.13
C ASN A 29 4.49 27.22 -10.78
N ALA A 30 5.54 27.53 -10.00
CA ALA A 30 6.92 27.53 -10.47
C ALA A 30 7.59 26.15 -10.42
N LEU A 31 6.93 25.15 -9.81
CA LEU A 31 7.43 23.78 -9.72
C LEU A 31 7.21 23.05 -11.06
N ALA A 32 8.20 22.26 -11.50
CA ALA A 32 8.02 21.42 -12.68
C ALA A 32 7.11 20.21 -12.37
N ASP A 33 6.31 19.78 -13.34
CA ASP A 33 5.39 18.63 -13.17
C ASP A 33 6.13 17.35 -12.76
N THR A 34 7.36 17.15 -13.24
CA THR A 34 8.23 16.01 -12.88
C THR A 34 8.62 15.98 -11.41
N GLU A 35 8.55 17.12 -10.71
CA GLU A 35 8.89 17.24 -9.29
C GLU A 35 7.67 17.06 -8.37
N LEU A 36 6.44 17.15 -8.91
CA LEU A 36 5.19 17.00 -8.16
C LEU A 36 5.15 15.71 -7.32
N PRO A 37 5.56 14.52 -7.82
CA PRO A 37 5.53 13.31 -6.99
C PRO A 37 6.42 13.39 -5.75
N ALA A 38 7.57 14.06 -5.85
CA ALA A 38 8.48 14.23 -4.72
C ALA A 38 7.91 15.19 -3.67
N VAL A 39 7.31 16.30 -4.11
CA VAL A 39 6.62 17.26 -3.23
C VAL A 39 5.41 16.61 -2.56
N ALA A 40 4.60 15.86 -3.30
CA ALA A 40 3.45 15.15 -2.76
C ALA A 40 3.85 14.12 -1.69
N ARG A 41 4.94 13.37 -1.90
CA ARG A 41 5.50 12.47 -0.87
C ARG A 41 5.92 13.22 0.40
N LYS A 42 6.58 14.37 0.25
CA LYS A 42 6.96 15.21 1.40
C LYS A 42 5.73 15.79 2.11
N LEU A 43 4.71 16.21 1.36
CA LEU A 43 3.44 16.69 1.92
C LEU A 43 2.79 15.63 2.82
N LEU A 44 2.69 14.39 2.33
CA LEU A 44 2.11 13.28 3.09
C LEU A 44 2.83 13.01 4.42
N ILE A 45 4.14 13.30 4.51
CA ILE A 45 4.94 13.05 5.72
C ILE A 45 4.97 14.28 6.65
N ARG A 46 5.17 15.47 6.09
CA ARG A 46 5.43 16.69 6.87
C ARG A 46 4.16 17.44 7.25
N GLN A 47 3.16 17.39 6.39
CA GLN A 47 1.88 18.09 6.55
C GLN A 47 0.75 17.18 6.02
N PRO A 48 0.54 16.01 6.64
CA PRO A 48 -0.44 15.04 6.17
C PRO A 48 -1.82 15.70 6.06
N PRO A 49 -2.44 15.68 4.88
CA PRO A 49 -3.80 16.19 4.75
C PRO A 49 -4.79 15.24 5.42
N ASN A 50 -6.08 15.58 5.43
CA ASN A 50 -7.12 14.66 5.92
C ASN A 50 -7.08 13.32 5.16
N ALA A 51 -7.68 12.28 5.75
CA ALA A 51 -7.60 10.91 5.23
C ALA A 51 -8.10 10.77 3.78
N THR A 52 -9.15 11.51 3.40
CA THR A 52 -9.69 11.52 2.03
C THR A 52 -8.66 12.02 1.03
N THR A 53 -8.11 13.22 1.26
CA THR A 53 -7.10 13.83 0.38
C THR A 53 -5.80 13.02 0.41
N ARG A 54 -5.39 12.50 1.57
CA ARG A 54 -4.22 11.62 1.71
C ARG A 54 -4.36 10.39 0.81
N ASN A 55 -5.51 9.73 0.87
CA ASN A 55 -5.74 8.53 0.07
C ASN A 55 -5.75 8.84 -1.44
N GLN A 56 -6.38 9.93 -1.85
CA GLN A 56 -6.35 10.37 -3.25
C GLN A 56 -4.93 10.61 -3.76
N ILE A 57 -4.10 11.34 -2.99
CA ILE A 57 -2.70 11.57 -3.35
C ILE A 57 -1.92 10.26 -3.41
N GLN A 58 -2.09 9.39 -2.41
CA GLN A 58 -1.45 8.08 -2.38
C GLN A 58 -1.80 7.23 -3.61
N ASP A 59 -3.08 7.10 -3.95
CA ASP A 59 -3.52 6.28 -5.08
C ASP A 59 -3.02 6.84 -6.42
N ILE A 60 -2.93 8.17 -6.57
CA ILE A 60 -2.31 8.80 -7.74
C ILE A 60 -0.80 8.47 -7.78
N LEU A 61 -0.08 8.65 -6.67
CA LEU A 61 1.35 8.34 -6.57
C LEU A 61 1.67 6.86 -6.84
N TRP A 62 0.71 5.99 -6.57
CA TRP A 62 0.83 4.55 -6.73
C TRP A 62 0.32 4.03 -8.08
N SER A 63 -0.36 4.86 -8.87
CA SER A 63 -1.00 4.44 -10.13
C SER A 63 0.00 3.90 -11.17
N ASP A 64 1.23 4.41 -11.18
CA ASP A 64 2.32 3.94 -12.05
C ASP A 64 3.19 2.82 -11.42
N SER A 65 2.84 2.36 -10.22
CA SER A 65 3.59 1.29 -9.56
C SER A 65 3.37 -0.05 -10.28
N ALA A 66 4.43 -0.86 -10.41
CA ALA A 66 4.39 -2.20 -11.00
C ALA A 66 3.69 -3.25 -10.11
N CYS A 67 2.59 -2.87 -9.44
CA CYS A 67 1.79 -3.76 -8.63
C CYS A 67 1.01 -4.71 -9.55
N PRO A 68 1.12 -6.04 -9.36
CA PRO A 68 0.29 -6.95 -10.14
C PRO A 68 -1.18 -6.82 -9.73
N PRO A 69 -2.11 -7.03 -10.68
CA PRO A 69 -3.53 -6.93 -10.40
C PRO A 69 -3.99 -8.06 -9.49
N ILE A 70 -4.85 -7.75 -8.52
CA ILE A 70 -5.43 -8.73 -7.60
C ILE A 70 -6.95 -8.68 -7.78
N PRO A 71 -7.53 -9.54 -8.63
CA PRO A 71 -8.96 -9.49 -8.91
C PRO A 71 -9.80 -9.61 -7.64
N ARG A 72 -10.94 -8.91 -7.60
CA ARG A 72 -11.86 -8.86 -6.44
C ARG A 72 -12.19 -10.22 -5.84
N ARG A 73 -12.31 -11.26 -6.69
CA ARG A 73 -12.51 -12.65 -6.26
C ARG A 73 -11.42 -13.10 -5.27
N TYR A 74 -10.16 -12.92 -5.62
CA TYR A 74 -9.03 -13.37 -4.79
C TYR A 74 -8.87 -12.53 -3.52
N ARG A 75 -9.23 -11.24 -3.58
CA ARG A 75 -9.32 -10.39 -2.37
C ARG A 75 -10.32 -10.96 -1.36
N ARG A 76 -11.49 -11.44 -1.82
CA ARG A 76 -12.50 -12.10 -0.98
C ARG A 76 -12.04 -13.47 -0.48
N GLU A 77 -11.35 -14.24 -1.32
CA GLU A 77 -10.79 -15.53 -0.90
C GLU A 77 -9.70 -15.36 0.18
N ILE A 78 -8.87 -14.32 0.10
CA ILE A 78 -7.93 -13.93 1.17
C ILE A 78 -8.70 -13.64 2.46
N ALA A 79 -9.68 -12.73 2.42
CA ALA A 79 -10.45 -12.38 3.61
C ALA A 79 -11.09 -13.61 4.26
N ARG A 80 -11.71 -14.49 3.45
CA ARG A 80 -12.29 -15.74 3.94
C ARG A 80 -11.26 -16.66 4.58
N ARG A 81 -10.08 -16.80 3.97
CA ARG A 81 -9.00 -17.63 4.51
C ARG A 81 -8.51 -17.12 5.87
N LEU A 82 -8.59 -15.81 6.12
CA LEU A 82 -8.20 -15.19 7.37
C LEU A 82 -9.25 -15.30 8.49
N ASN A 83 -10.47 -15.77 8.22
CA ASN A 83 -11.49 -15.98 9.27
C ASN A 83 -11.07 -17.01 10.34
N SER A 84 -10.08 -17.87 10.05
CA SER A 84 -9.56 -18.87 10.98
C SER A 84 -8.19 -18.51 11.56
N GLU A 85 -7.75 -17.26 11.39
CA GLU A 85 -6.42 -16.79 11.76
C GLU A 85 -6.52 -15.55 12.66
N ASP A 86 -5.56 -15.36 13.54
CA ASP A 86 -5.43 -14.09 14.26
C ASP A 86 -5.05 -12.98 13.27
N LEU A 87 -5.80 -11.89 13.23
CA LEU A 87 -5.58 -10.79 12.28
C LEU A 87 -4.30 -9.98 12.55
N TYR A 88 -3.80 -10.01 13.78
CA TYR A 88 -2.60 -9.30 14.22
C TYR A 88 -1.97 -9.97 15.45
N GLY A 89 -0.70 -9.66 15.71
CA GLY A 89 -0.03 -9.94 16.99
C GLY A 89 -0.01 -8.72 17.92
N ASP A 90 -0.01 -7.50 17.37
CA ASP A 90 -0.14 -6.23 18.10
C ASP A 90 -1.31 -5.41 17.53
N ALA A 91 -2.38 -5.27 18.34
CA ALA A 91 -3.60 -4.56 17.95
C ALA A 91 -3.36 -3.07 17.66
N ARG A 92 -2.49 -2.41 18.44
CA ARG A 92 -2.20 -0.97 18.23
C ARG A 92 -1.49 -0.76 16.90
N ARG A 93 -0.53 -1.63 16.57
CA ARG A 93 0.18 -1.56 15.28
C ARG A 93 -0.71 -1.92 14.10
N PHE A 94 -1.67 -2.82 14.30
CA PHE A 94 -2.70 -3.10 13.31
C PHE A 94 -3.60 -1.88 13.06
N ASP A 95 -4.06 -1.20 14.12
CA ASP A 95 -4.84 0.04 13.99
C ASP A 95 -4.06 1.15 13.28
N GLU A 96 -2.77 1.30 13.57
CA GLU A 96 -1.89 2.25 12.89
C GLU A 96 -1.78 1.93 11.39
N LEU A 97 -1.63 0.65 11.02
CA LEU A 97 -1.65 0.20 9.63
C LEU A 97 -2.98 0.56 8.95
N LEU A 98 -4.11 0.28 9.61
CA LEU A 98 -5.43 0.59 9.07
C LEU A 98 -5.61 2.10 8.87
N GLU A 99 -5.16 2.92 9.80
CA GLU A 99 -5.21 4.38 9.69
C GLU A 99 -4.35 4.92 8.55
N CYS A 100 -3.19 4.32 8.30
CA CYS A 100 -2.32 4.70 7.19
C CYS A 100 -2.91 4.37 5.81
N LEU A 101 -3.73 3.33 5.72
CA LEU A 101 -4.27 2.82 4.46
C LEU A 101 -5.74 3.17 4.22
N TRP A 102 -6.53 3.48 5.25
CA TRP A 102 -7.98 3.61 5.13
C TRP A 102 -8.50 4.88 5.80
N ILE A 103 -9.73 5.26 5.43
CA ILE A 103 -10.45 6.36 6.08
C ILE A 103 -11.28 5.75 7.20
N LEU A 104 -10.79 5.83 8.43
CA LEU A 104 -11.48 5.23 9.59
C LEU A 104 -12.44 6.22 10.28
N ASN A 105 -12.18 7.51 10.12
CA ASN A 105 -12.94 8.60 10.72
C ASN A 105 -13.39 9.54 9.59
N ALA A 106 -14.62 9.37 9.11
CA ALA A 106 -15.20 10.32 8.16
C ALA A 106 -15.67 11.56 8.94
N ASP A 107 -14.93 12.67 8.80
CA ASP A 107 -15.27 14.01 9.31
C ASP A 107 -15.79 14.06 10.76
N ASP A 108 -14.86 13.92 11.72
CA ASP A 108 -15.11 13.97 13.17
C ASP A 108 -15.39 15.38 13.75
N TRP A 109 -16.25 16.16 13.11
CA TRP A 109 -16.79 17.36 13.75
C TRP A 109 -17.79 17.03 14.85
N MET A 110 -18.30 15.79 14.92
CA MET A 110 -19.23 15.34 15.96
C MET A 110 -18.58 14.98 17.30
N HIS A 111 -17.28 14.67 17.36
CA HIS A 111 -16.58 14.43 18.63
C HIS A 111 -16.49 15.68 19.52
N LEU A 112 -16.62 16.88 18.94
CA LEU A 112 -16.69 18.14 19.68
C LEU A 112 -17.95 18.30 20.54
N LYS A 113 -18.93 17.38 20.42
CA LYS A 113 -20.20 17.40 21.18
C LYS A 113 -20.33 16.31 22.24
N GLY A 114 -19.22 15.66 22.65
CA GLY A 114 -19.24 14.70 23.76
C GLY A 114 -20.05 13.43 23.49
N GLY A 115 -20.25 13.07 22.21
CA GLY A 115 -20.86 11.81 21.81
C GLY A 115 -19.89 10.62 21.97
N ASN A 116 -20.45 9.41 22.01
CA ASN A 116 -19.69 8.16 21.95
C ASN A 116 -18.73 8.16 20.74
N PRO A 117 -17.65 7.35 20.77
CA PRO A 117 -16.82 7.16 19.59
C PRO A 117 -17.71 6.66 18.44
N THR A 118 -17.89 7.51 17.42
CA THR A 118 -18.64 7.26 16.19
C THR A 118 -17.69 7.03 15.04
N GLY A 119 -18.04 6.16 14.09
CA GLY A 119 -17.26 5.94 12.87
C GLY A 119 -16.56 4.58 12.85
N LEU A 120 -15.99 4.25 11.69
CA LEU A 120 -15.44 2.92 11.41
C LEU A 120 -14.33 2.52 12.39
N ARG A 121 -13.51 3.46 12.88
CA ARG A 121 -12.53 3.17 13.93
C ARG A 121 -13.17 2.60 15.20
N ALA A 122 -14.28 3.20 15.64
CA ALA A 122 -14.97 2.77 16.84
C ALA A 122 -15.59 1.38 16.66
N GLU A 123 -16.12 1.12 15.45
CA GLU A 123 -16.67 -0.19 15.10
C GLU A 123 -15.57 -1.27 15.05
N ILE A 124 -14.40 -0.98 14.47
CA ILE A 124 -13.25 -1.89 14.47
C ILE A 124 -12.82 -2.19 15.91
N GLN A 125 -12.63 -1.16 16.74
CA GLN A 125 -12.25 -1.36 18.13
C GLN A 125 -13.27 -2.20 18.91
N GLN A 126 -14.56 -2.03 18.64
CA GLN A 126 -15.61 -2.78 19.30
C GLN A 126 -15.67 -4.22 18.80
N HIS A 127 -15.69 -4.45 17.49
CA HIS A 127 -16.05 -5.73 16.89
C HIS A 127 -14.86 -6.56 16.38
N VAL A 128 -13.66 -6.00 16.39
CA VAL A 128 -12.42 -6.71 16.04
C VAL A 128 -11.54 -6.88 17.28
N ASP A 129 -11.33 -5.81 18.05
CA ASP A 129 -10.40 -5.88 19.18
C ASP A 129 -11.03 -6.42 20.46
N ARG A 130 -12.24 -5.95 20.80
CA ARG A 130 -12.92 -6.33 22.06
C ARG A 130 -13.77 -7.59 21.93
N HIS A 131 -14.39 -7.78 20.76
CA HIS A 131 -15.30 -8.89 20.47
C HIS A 131 -14.93 -9.53 19.12
N PRO A 132 -13.76 -10.19 19.01
CA PRO A 132 -13.25 -10.73 17.75
C PRO A 132 -14.18 -11.76 17.06
N GLU A 133 -15.14 -12.32 17.79
CA GLU A 133 -16.19 -13.18 17.26
C GLU A 133 -17.28 -12.45 16.48
N ASP A 134 -17.42 -11.12 16.65
CA ASP A 134 -18.47 -10.32 16.02
C ASP A 134 -18.22 -10.14 14.52
N TRP A 135 -16.99 -9.76 14.16
CA TRP A 135 -16.61 -9.50 12.77
C TRP A 135 -15.68 -10.58 12.23
N PRO A 136 -16.15 -11.42 11.28
CA PRO A 136 -15.21 -12.17 10.46
C PRO A 136 -14.35 -11.21 9.64
N ALA A 137 -13.17 -11.66 9.23
CA ALA A 137 -12.25 -10.90 8.39
C ALA A 137 -12.92 -10.41 7.09
N GLU A 138 -13.87 -11.19 6.54
CA GLU A 138 -14.68 -10.77 5.39
C GLU A 138 -15.45 -9.46 5.64
N THR A 139 -16.01 -9.28 6.84
CA THR A 139 -16.73 -8.05 7.24
C THR A 139 -15.77 -6.89 7.39
N LEU A 140 -14.63 -7.09 8.07
CA LEU A 140 -13.61 -6.04 8.19
C LEU A 140 -13.15 -5.54 6.81
N PHE A 141 -12.84 -6.47 5.89
CA PHE A 141 -12.40 -6.11 4.54
C PHE A 141 -13.48 -5.34 3.75
N ASP A 142 -14.76 -5.68 3.95
CA ASP A 142 -15.88 -4.98 3.33
C ASP A 142 -16.02 -3.54 3.88
N GLN A 143 -15.98 -3.40 5.20
CA GLN A 143 -16.11 -2.11 5.89
C GLN A 143 -14.94 -1.15 5.58
N LEU A 144 -13.74 -1.69 5.40
CA LEU A 144 -12.58 -0.91 4.92
C LEU A 144 -12.68 -0.50 3.44
N GLY A 145 -13.57 -1.13 2.66
CA GLY A 145 -13.63 -0.98 1.21
C GLY A 145 -12.46 -1.69 0.48
N ALA A 146 -11.81 -2.66 1.12
CA ALA A 146 -10.61 -3.31 0.60
C ALA A 146 -10.85 -4.04 -0.74
N TYR A 147 -12.06 -4.56 -0.95
CA TYR A 147 -12.42 -5.25 -2.18
C TYR A 147 -12.45 -4.36 -3.42
N ASP A 148 -12.65 -3.05 -3.25
CA ASP A 148 -12.83 -2.08 -4.33
C ASP A 148 -11.68 -1.05 -4.39
N ALA A 149 -10.69 -1.19 -3.49
CA ALA A 149 -9.48 -0.36 -3.47
C ALA A 149 -8.58 -0.54 -4.70
N SER A 150 -7.64 0.39 -4.92
CA SER A 150 -6.56 0.20 -5.90
C SER A 150 -5.76 -1.08 -5.60
N ASP A 151 -5.23 -1.74 -6.64
CA ASP A 151 -4.42 -2.95 -6.44
C ASP A 151 -3.22 -2.69 -5.53
N ARG A 152 -2.58 -1.51 -5.64
CA ARG A 152 -1.45 -1.16 -4.78
C ARG A 152 -1.86 -0.95 -3.33
N ARG A 153 -2.97 -0.26 -3.05
CA ARG A 153 -3.47 -0.10 -1.68
C ARG A 153 -3.85 -1.45 -1.08
N PHE A 154 -4.53 -2.29 -1.87
CA PHE A 154 -4.85 -3.64 -1.43
C PHE A 154 -3.59 -4.48 -1.22
N ALA A 155 -2.51 -4.33 -2.00
CA ALA A 155 -1.26 -5.06 -1.81
C ALA A 155 -0.49 -4.60 -0.56
N LEU A 156 -0.45 -3.30 -0.28
CA LEU A 156 0.17 -2.74 0.93
C LEU A 156 -0.50 -3.25 2.22
N PHE A 157 -1.78 -3.62 2.16
CA PHE A 157 -2.50 -4.11 3.32
C PHE A 157 -1.98 -5.46 3.85
N PRO A 158 -1.99 -6.58 3.09
CA PRO A 158 -1.39 -7.84 3.53
C PRO A 158 0.13 -7.76 3.66
N GLU A 159 0.85 -6.90 2.90
CA GLU A 159 2.28 -6.62 3.17
C GLU A 159 2.46 -6.06 4.60
N GLY A 160 1.65 -5.06 4.97
CA GLY A 160 1.65 -4.48 6.31
C GLY A 160 1.19 -5.43 7.41
N MET A 161 0.17 -6.25 7.15
CA MET A 161 -0.28 -7.27 8.11
C MET A 161 0.76 -8.38 8.34
N ALA A 162 1.66 -8.60 7.38
CA ALA A 162 2.80 -9.50 7.51
C ALA A 162 4.03 -8.84 8.15
N SER A 163 4.00 -7.54 8.43
CA SER A 163 5.17 -6.81 8.94
C SER A 163 5.47 -7.14 10.41
N ALA A 164 6.70 -6.88 10.83
CA ALA A 164 7.13 -7.09 12.20
C ALA A 164 6.44 -6.13 13.20
N ASP A 165 5.94 -4.98 12.72
CA ASP A 165 5.15 -4.08 13.56
C ASP A 165 3.82 -4.72 13.96
N VAL A 166 3.10 -5.31 13.00
CA VAL A 166 1.79 -5.93 13.27
C VAL A 166 1.95 -7.33 13.86
N ARG A 167 3.02 -8.04 13.48
CA ARG A 167 3.33 -9.42 13.92
C ARG A 167 4.79 -9.50 14.36
N PRO A 168 5.11 -9.16 15.63
CA PRO A 168 6.48 -9.17 16.15
C PRO A 168 6.99 -10.59 16.47
N ASP A 169 6.67 -11.56 15.62
CA ASP A 169 7.12 -12.95 15.70
C ASP A 169 7.30 -13.50 14.27
N GLU A 170 8.51 -13.96 13.94
CA GLU A 170 8.84 -14.42 12.58
C GLU A 170 7.96 -15.61 12.15
N ALA A 171 7.68 -16.55 13.05
CA ALA A 171 6.88 -17.72 12.72
C ALA A 171 5.44 -17.31 12.37
N ALA A 172 4.86 -16.36 13.11
CA ALA A 172 3.56 -15.76 12.82
C ALA A 172 3.55 -15.00 11.49
N GLN A 173 4.61 -14.25 11.15
CA GLN A 173 4.72 -13.60 9.84
C GLN A 173 4.71 -14.62 8.70
N ARG A 174 5.54 -15.67 8.80
CA ARG A 174 5.62 -16.73 7.76
C ARG A 174 4.32 -17.52 7.64
N HIS A 175 3.66 -17.80 8.75
CA HIS A 175 2.36 -18.47 8.77
C HIS A 175 1.27 -17.61 8.10
N PHE A 176 1.19 -16.33 8.45
CA PHE A 176 0.26 -15.39 7.81
C PHE A 176 0.50 -15.32 6.29
N VAL A 177 1.75 -15.19 5.86
CA VAL A 177 2.14 -15.17 4.45
C VAL A 177 1.73 -16.46 3.74
N ALA A 178 1.89 -17.63 4.38
CA ALA A 178 1.45 -18.90 3.81
C ALA A 178 -0.07 -18.95 3.61
N CYS A 179 -0.85 -18.45 4.58
CA CYS A 179 -2.31 -18.36 4.49
C CYS A 179 -2.76 -17.42 3.37
N VAL A 180 -2.14 -16.25 3.24
CA VAL A 180 -2.47 -15.28 2.18
C VAL A 180 -2.04 -15.77 0.79
N ASN A 181 -0.92 -16.48 0.70
CA ASN A 181 -0.41 -17.01 -0.56
C ASN A 181 -1.24 -18.17 -1.13
N GLU A 182 -2.01 -18.88 -0.31
CA GLU A 182 -2.91 -19.95 -0.76
C GLU A 182 -3.89 -19.45 -1.85
N PRO A 183 -4.72 -18.41 -1.60
CA PRO A 183 -5.56 -17.81 -2.65
C PRO A 183 -4.79 -16.97 -3.67
N LEU A 184 -3.76 -16.19 -3.28
CA LEU A 184 -3.04 -15.31 -4.22
C LEU A 184 -2.39 -16.07 -5.39
N ARG A 185 -1.89 -17.29 -5.15
CA ARG A 185 -1.30 -18.11 -6.22
C ARG A 185 -2.31 -18.41 -7.33
N GLY A 186 -3.60 -18.46 -7.00
CA GLY A 186 -4.66 -18.63 -7.99
C GLY A 186 -4.76 -17.47 -9.00
N CYS A 187 -4.22 -16.28 -8.69
CA CYS A 187 -4.08 -15.15 -9.63
C CYS A 187 -2.63 -14.86 -10.04
N ASN A 188 -1.71 -15.80 -9.84
CA ASN A 188 -0.28 -15.68 -10.19
C ASN A 188 0.45 -14.55 -9.47
N VAL A 189 0.08 -14.32 -8.22
CA VAL A 189 0.68 -13.36 -7.31
C VAL A 189 1.11 -14.09 -6.04
N GLU A 190 2.15 -13.62 -5.36
CA GLU A 190 2.45 -14.05 -4.00
C GLU A 190 3.24 -12.98 -3.23
N LEU A 191 3.09 -12.99 -1.91
CA LEU A 191 4.00 -12.34 -0.97
C LEU A 191 5.31 -13.14 -0.93
N ARG A 192 6.43 -12.48 -1.25
CA ARG A 192 7.78 -13.03 -1.12
C ARG A 192 8.59 -12.22 -0.14
N GLU A 193 9.47 -12.90 0.58
CA GLU A 193 10.52 -12.25 1.34
C GLU A 193 11.44 -11.51 0.36
N THR A 194 11.54 -10.20 0.51
CA THR A 194 12.33 -9.32 -0.36
C THR A 194 13.47 -8.63 0.37
N ASP A 195 13.39 -8.54 1.70
CA ASP A 195 14.39 -7.89 2.54
C ASP A 195 14.32 -8.42 3.99
N LEU A 196 15.25 -7.95 4.81
CA LEU A 196 15.30 -8.17 6.26
C LEU A 196 15.45 -6.83 6.98
N GLU A 197 14.52 -6.52 7.88
CA GLU A 197 14.54 -5.30 8.69
C GLU A 197 14.49 -5.66 10.18
N GLY A 198 15.48 -5.17 10.96
CA GLY A 198 15.56 -5.46 12.39
C GLY A 198 15.69 -6.96 12.74
N GLY A 199 16.08 -7.79 11.76
CA GLY A 199 16.12 -9.25 11.89
C GLY A 199 14.82 -9.97 11.52
N TYR A 200 13.77 -9.24 11.14
CA TYR A 200 12.50 -9.81 10.68
C TYR A 200 12.40 -9.77 9.15
N PRO A 201 11.78 -10.78 8.52
CA PRO A 201 11.52 -10.78 7.08
C PRO A 201 10.54 -9.67 6.68
N VAL A 202 10.89 -8.97 5.60
CA VAL A 202 10.01 -8.02 4.91
C VAL A 202 9.43 -8.71 3.68
N PHE A 203 8.10 -8.70 3.57
CA PHE A 203 7.39 -9.32 2.47
C PHE A 203 6.83 -8.28 1.51
N SER A 204 7.06 -8.47 0.21
CA SER A 204 6.44 -7.69 -0.85
C SER A 204 5.65 -8.58 -1.79
N LEU A 205 4.56 -8.05 -2.31
CA LEU A 205 3.66 -8.73 -3.23
C LEU A 205 4.22 -8.63 -4.66
N LEU A 206 4.48 -9.79 -5.27
CA LEU A 206 5.14 -9.91 -6.57
C LEU A 206 4.33 -10.79 -7.52
N SER A 207 4.46 -10.52 -8.83
CA SER A 207 3.92 -11.41 -9.86
C SER A 207 4.82 -12.64 -10.03
N LEU A 208 4.21 -13.83 -10.06
CA LEU A 208 4.91 -15.07 -10.40
C LEU A 208 5.47 -15.05 -11.83
N HIS A 209 4.81 -14.35 -12.76
CA HIS A 209 5.26 -14.24 -14.15
C HIS A 209 6.52 -13.37 -14.32
N ALA A 210 6.76 -12.40 -13.42
CA ALA A 210 7.95 -11.57 -13.45
C ALA A 210 9.22 -12.37 -13.16
N ALA A 211 9.14 -13.40 -12.31
CA ALA A 211 10.25 -14.31 -12.02
C ALA A 211 10.67 -15.16 -13.23
N THR A 212 9.75 -15.42 -14.18
CA THR A 212 10.05 -16.17 -15.42
C THR A 212 10.70 -15.36 -16.53
N ARG A 213 10.73 -14.01 -16.46
CA ARG A 213 11.40 -13.19 -17.48
C ARG A 213 12.93 -13.13 -17.33
N SER A 214 13.51 -13.66 -16.24
CA SER A 214 14.95 -13.56 -15.96
C SER A 214 15.78 -14.80 -16.36
N ARG A 215 15.20 -15.82 -16.99
CA ARG A 215 16.03 -16.87 -17.62
C ARG A 215 15.28 -17.56 -18.75
N PRO A 216 15.66 -17.37 -20.03
CA PRO A 216 15.23 -18.32 -21.06
C PRO A 216 15.71 -19.71 -20.62
N LYS A 217 14.76 -20.60 -20.30
CA LYS A 217 15.07 -22.01 -20.06
C LYS A 217 15.61 -22.56 -21.37
N ASN A 218 16.73 -23.29 -21.28
CA ASN A 218 17.48 -23.89 -22.40
C ASN A 218 16.60 -24.19 -23.62
N LEU A 219 16.86 -23.49 -24.74
CA LEU A 219 16.33 -23.86 -26.05
C LEU A 219 17.02 -25.14 -26.50
N ILE A 220 16.31 -26.27 -26.44
CA ILE A 220 16.78 -27.54 -27.00
C ILE A 220 16.33 -27.58 -28.46
N PHE A 221 17.28 -27.48 -29.38
CA PHE A 221 17.04 -27.69 -30.81
C PHE A 221 17.27 -29.17 -31.12
N ALA A 222 16.22 -29.90 -31.45
CA ALA A 222 16.30 -31.27 -31.95
C ALA A 222 16.49 -31.29 -33.47
N SER A 223 17.60 -30.71 -33.95
CA SER A 223 18.01 -30.68 -35.36
C SER A 223 19.50 -31.05 -35.48
N PRO A 224 19.91 -31.86 -36.48
CA PRO A 224 21.31 -32.16 -36.74
C PRO A 224 22.10 -30.95 -37.27
N ASP A 225 21.42 -29.95 -37.83
CA ASP A 225 22.04 -28.72 -38.34
C ASP A 225 21.98 -27.58 -37.31
N LYS A 226 23.12 -26.88 -37.15
CA LYS A 226 23.29 -25.77 -36.21
C LYS A 226 22.47 -24.55 -36.66
N PRO A 227 21.49 -24.05 -35.86
CA PRO A 227 20.76 -22.85 -36.21
C PRO A 227 21.61 -21.58 -36.03
N ASP A 228 21.48 -20.62 -36.96
CA ASP A 228 22.02 -19.26 -36.81
C ASP A 228 21.09 -18.45 -35.88
N LEU A 229 21.44 -18.39 -34.59
CA LEU A 229 20.68 -17.66 -33.58
C LEU A 229 21.15 -16.20 -33.52
N ARG A 230 20.28 -15.29 -33.94
CA ARG A 230 20.48 -13.84 -33.76
C ARG A 230 19.51 -13.33 -32.71
N PHE A 231 20.03 -13.10 -31.50
CA PHE A 231 19.32 -12.33 -30.49
C PHE A 231 19.45 -10.84 -30.86
N ARG A 232 18.35 -10.21 -31.26
CA ARG A 232 18.26 -8.74 -31.30
C ARG A 232 17.61 -8.31 -29.98
N ASP A 233 18.42 -7.74 -29.12
CA ASP A 233 17.97 -6.97 -27.98
C ASP A 233 17.38 -5.66 -28.53
N ALA A 234 16.10 -5.42 -28.27
CA ALA A 234 15.47 -4.13 -28.57
C ALA A 234 15.35 -3.39 -27.23
N LEU A 235 16.49 -2.91 -26.75
CA LEU A 235 16.57 -1.87 -25.74
C LEU A 235 16.67 -0.51 -26.46
N ASP A 236 15.88 0.43 -25.93
CA ASP A 236 15.78 1.87 -26.22
C ASP A 236 15.14 2.31 -27.55
N ASN A 237 14.04 3.06 -27.41
CA ASN A 237 13.96 4.40 -27.97
C ASN A 237 12.90 5.26 -27.26
N ASP A 238 13.41 6.35 -26.68
CA ASP A 238 12.79 7.60 -26.15
C ASP A 238 11.76 7.54 -25.00
#